data_AF-A0A7L4R198-F1
#
_entry.id   AF-A0A7L4R198-F1
#
_cell.length_a   1.000
_cell.length_b   1.000
_cell.length_c   1.000
_cell.angle_alpha   90.00
_cell.angle_beta   90.00
_cell.angle_gamma   90.00
#
_symmetry.space_group_name_H-M   'P 1'
#
loop_
_entity.id
_entity.type
_entity.pdbx_description
1 polymer ?
#
loop_
_entity_poly.entity_id
_entity_poly.type
_entity_poly.pdbx_seq_one_letter_code
_entity_poly.pdbx_strand_id
1 'polypeptide(L)'
;MTSYFEVEQRDGAARIGKILLSTPIRTPHIIDTVSLNDPAGPFADAGSMWDLSAEEAMENIRKIRELSGDDAILILPHQDLTPDVPDDVAETIAKKIEMEATGPVGRIYRNGQDVKKADLYIMEGAGSFEGNARKFMGRIIEMRETIAPDTALYVPNLCTPANAAMLIYLGIDVVDNTRAIVAAYNDIYLNTSGSYFV
;
A
#
# COMPACT_ATOMS: atom_id res chain seq x y z
N MET A 1 -2.62 18.15 5.07
CA MET A 1 -3.52 18.44 3.94
C MET A 1 -2.93 17.86 2.68
N THR A 2 -3.31 16.61 2.43
CA THR A 2 -3.16 15.95 1.13
C THR A 2 -4.28 16.41 0.21
N SER A 3 -4.03 16.38 -1.09
CA SER A 3 -4.99 16.92 -2.06
C SER A 3 -5.90 15.84 -2.64
N TYR A 4 -5.59 14.56 -2.39
CA TYR A 4 -6.19 13.45 -3.13
C TYR A 4 -6.86 12.37 -2.27
N PHE A 5 -7.00 12.56 -0.95
CA PHE A 5 -7.80 11.67 -0.10
C PHE A 5 -8.67 12.44 0.89
N GLU A 6 -9.95 12.12 0.90
CA GLU A 6 -10.95 12.72 1.78
C GLU A 6 -11.59 11.63 2.66
N VAL A 7 -11.79 11.92 3.95
CA VAL A 7 -12.54 11.04 4.85
C VAL A 7 -13.97 11.55 4.95
N GLU A 8 -14.94 10.78 4.46
CA GLU A 8 -16.37 11.15 4.44
C GLU A 8 -17.08 10.77 5.76
N GLN A 9 -16.78 9.59 6.31
CA GLN A 9 -17.42 9.08 7.52
C GLN A 9 -16.44 8.25 8.37
N ARG A 10 -16.66 8.22 9.68
CA ARG A 10 -15.91 7.38 10.63
C ARG A 10 -16.85 6.56 11.51
N ASP A 11 -16.40 5.37 11.86
CA ASP A 11 -16.94 4.53 12.94
C ASP A 11 -15.77 3.91 13.71
N GLY A 12 -15.35 4.57 14.79
CA GLY A 12 -14.10 4.26 15.47
C GLY A 12 -12.87 4.52 14.58
N ALA A 13 -12.00 3.51 14.45
CA ALA A 13 -10.84 3.57 13.56
C ALA A 13 -11.23 3.31 12.09
N ALA A 14 -12.32 2.58 11.86
CA ALA A 14 -12.87 2.36 10.53
C ALA A 14 -13.37 3.67 9.92
N ARG A 15 -13.21 3.79 8.61
CA ARG A 15 -13.63 4.97 7.89
C ARG A 15 -14.00 4.69 6.46
N ILE A 16 -14.95 5.48 5.99
CA ILE A 16 -15.29 5.59 4.58
C ILE A 16 -14.55 6.82 4.06
N GLY A 17 -13.68 6.59 3.09
CA GLY A 17 -12.91 7.63 2.44
C GLY A 17 -13.12 7.63 0.94
N LYS A 18 -12.52 8.60 0.29
CA LYS A 18 -12.60 8.83 -1.14
C LYS A 18 -11.27 9.31 -1.66
N ILE A 19 -10.68 8.55 -2.58
CA ILE A 19 -9.52 8.97 -3.35
C ILE A 19 -10.03 9.85 -4.49
N LEU A 20 -9.54 11.08 -4.57
CA LEU A 20 -10.03 12.13 -5.46
C LEU A 20 -9.30 12.10 -6.80
N LEU A 21 -9.55 11.07 -7.59
CA LEU A 21 -9.19 11.00 -9.01
C LEU A 21 -10.35 11.56 -9.88
N SER A 22 -10.20 11.59 -11.20
CA SER A 22 -11.27 11.98 -12.14
C SER A 22 -12.51 11.10 -11.96
N THR A 23 -12.28 9.80 -11.75
CA THR A 23 -13.27 8.83 -11.29
C THR A 23 -12.94 8.49 -9.84
N PRO A 24 -13.69 9.05 -8.87
CA PRO A 24 -13.34 8.86 -7.47
C PRO A 24 -13.47 7.41 -7.00
N ILE A 25 -12.53 6.97 -6.18
CA ILE A 25 -12.51 5.61 -5.63
C ILE A 25 -12.89 5.68 -4.17
N ARG A 26 -13.90 4.92 -3.76
CA ARG A 26 -14.29 4.83 -2.36
C ARG A 26 -13.43 3.83 -1.62
N THR A 27 -13.03 4.17 -0.40
CA THR A 27 -12.46 3.23 0.57
C THR A 27 -13.52 2.81 1.58
N PRO A 28 -13.51 1.57 2.09
CA PRO A 28 -12.51 0.51 1.83
C PRO A 28 -12.46 0.00 0.39
N HIS A 29 -11.25 -0.25 -0.13
CA HIS A 29 -11.02 -0.67 -1.50
C HIS A 29 -10.11 -1.91 -1.59
N ILE A 30 -10.37 -2.77 -2.58
CA ILE A 30 -9.51 -3.93 -2.88
C ILE A 30 -8.81 -3.64 -4.21
N ILE A 31 -7.48 -3.55 -4.17
CA ILE A 31 -6.65 -3.48 -5.37
C ILE A 31 -6.58 -4.86 -6.01
N ASP A 32 -6.79 -4.89 -7.33
CA ASP A 32 -6.37 -6.02 -8.14
C ASP A 32 -4.86 -5.90 -8.40
N THR A 33 -4.07 -6.77 -7.80
CA THR A 33 -2.60 -6.68 -7.88
C THR A 33 -2.05 -6.81 -9.29
N VAL A 34 -2.77 -7.49 -10.19
CA VAL A 34 -2.38 -7.58 -11.60
C VAL A 34 -2.46 -6.21 -12.28
N SER A 35 -3.39 -5.35 -11.87
CA SER A 35 -3.58 -4.02 -12.46
C SER A 35 -2.54 -3.00 -12.01
N LEU A 36 -1.71 -3.29 -10.99
CA LEU A 36 -0.66 -2.36 -10.54
C LEU A 36 0.40 -2.09 -11.62
N ASN A 37 0.57 -3.03 -12.55
CA ASN A 37 1.47 -2.90 -13.70
C ASN A 37 0.84 -2.16 -14.88
N ASP A 38 -0.46 -1.81 -14.80
CA ASP A 38 -1.16 -1.06 -15.82
C ASP A 38 -1.09 0.45 -15.51
N PRO A 39 -0.33 1.24 -16.29
CA PRO A 39 -0.24 2.69 -16.07
C PRO A 39 -1.57 3.42 -16.24
N ALA A 40 -2.55 2.83 -16.95
CA ALA A 40 -3.88 3.42 -17.10
C ALA A 40 -4.81 3.10 -15.92
N GLY A 41 -4.37 2.24 -14.99
CA GLY A 41 -5.10 1.88 -13.80
C GLY A 41 -5.11 3.00 -12.74
N PRO A 42 -6.06 2.95 -11.79
CA PRO A 42 -6.15 3.95 -10.73
C PRO A 42 -4.99 3.91 -9.72
N PHE A 43 -4.28 2.79 -9.67
CA PHE A 43 -3.07 2.58 -8.88
C PHE A 43 -2.02 2.03 -9.82
N ALA A 44 -0.87 2.70 -9.91
CA ALA A 44 0.24 2.29 -10.77
C ALA A 44 1.52 2.22 -9.96
N ASP A 45 2.24 1.10 -10.03
CA ASP A 45 3.52 0.90 -9.35
C ASP A 45 4.69 1.21 -10.28
N ALA A 46 5.56 2.12 -9.84
CA ALA A 46 6.77 2.50 -10.57
C ALA A 46 7.92 1.47 -10.44
N GLY A 47 7.76 0.47 -9.56
CA GLY A 47 8.57 -0.74 -9.52
C GLY A 47 9.61 -0.79 -8.41
N SER A 48 10.27 -1.95 -8.34
CA SER A 48 11.24 -2.29 -7.31
C SER A 48 12.63 -1.74 -7.59
N MET A 49 13.14 -0.94 -6.67
CA MET A 49 14.52 -0.47 -6.62
C MET A 49 15.52 -1.57 -6.28
N TRP A 50 15.10 -2.83 -6.05
CA TRP A 50 16.05 -3.95 -6.01
C TRP A 50 16.65 -4.23 -7.39
N ASP A 51 15.81 -4.14 -8.43
CA ASP A 51 16.18 -4.48 -9.80
C ASP A 51 16.53 -3.24 -10.63
N LEU A 52 15.92 -2.09 -10.31
CA LEU A 52 16.05 -0.86 -11.11
C LEU A 52 17.27 0.00 -10.73
N SER A 53 17.85 0.67 -11.73
CA SER A 53 18.69 1.85 -11.54
C SER A 53 17.86 3.09 -11.20
N ALA A 54 18.53 4.16 -10.75
CA ALA A 54 17.87 5.43 -10.48
C ALA A 54 17.26 6.04 -11.74
N GLU A 55 17.97 5.93 -12.86
CA GLU A 55 17.55 6.42 -14.17
C GLU A 55 16.33 5.66 -14.70
N GLU A 56 16.33 4.32 -14.57
CA GLU A 56 15.20 3.49 -14.97
C GLU A 56 13.96 3.77 -14.11
N ALA A 57 14.13 3.95 -12.81
CA ALA A 57 13.05 4.32 -11.90
C ALA A 57 12.44 5.68 -12.24
N MET A 58 13.27 6.69 -12.54
CA MET A 58 12.80 8.01 -13.00
C MET A 58 12.06 7.92 -14.34
N GLU A 59 12.53 7.07 -15.25
CA GLU A 59 11.88 6.84 -16.54
C GLU A 59 10.52 6.16 -16.36
N ASN A 60 10.39 5.19 -15.45
CA ASN A 60 9.11 4.57 -15.13
C ASN A 60 8.10 5.59 -14.58
N ILE A 61 8.53 6.45 -13.65
CA ILE A 61 7.70 7.55 -13.14
C ILE A 61 7.18 8.42 -14.29
N ARG A 62 8.06 8.82 -15.22
CA ARG A 62 7.70 9.66 -16.36
C ARG A 62 6.68 8.97 -17.27
N LYS A 63 6.95 7.73 -17.66
CA LYS A 63 6.05 6.94 -18.53
C LYS A 63 4.66 6.80 -17.92
N ILE A 64 4.58 6.50 -16.63
CA ILE A 64 3.28 6.39 -15.95
C ILE A 64 2.57 7.74 -15.98
N ARG A 65 3.25 8.83 -15.61
CA ARG A 65 2.64 10.17 -15.61
C ARG A 65 2.26 10.70 -17.00
N GLU A 66 2.99 10.35 -18.05
CA GLU A 66 2.63 10.69 -19.44
C GLU A 66 1.33 10.01 -19.87
N LEU A 67 1.05 8.81 -19.36
CA LEU A 67 -0.14 8.03 -19.69
C LEU A 67 -1.33 8.37 -18.79
N SER A 68 -1.12 8.44 -17.48
CA SER A 68 -2.17 8.59 -16.47
C SER A 68 -2.43 10.05 -16.07
N GLY A 69 -1.45 10.93 -16.27
CA GLY A 69 -1.43 12.23 -15.61
C GLY A 69 -1.59 12.11 -14.09
N ASP A 70 -2.43 12.98 -13.53
CA ASP A 70 -2.81 13.00 -12.12
C ASP A 70 -4.03 12.10 -11.82
N ASP A 71 -4.50 11.30 -12.78
CA ASP A 71 -5.67 10.42 -12.64
C ASP A 71 -5.33 9.01 -12.12
N ALA A 72 -4.17 8.88 -11.46
CA ALA A 72 -3.74 7.65 -10.81
C ALA A 72 -2.88 7.97 -9.58
N ILE A 73 -3.02 7.14 -8.54
CA ILE A 73 -2.03 7.11 -7.46
C ILE A 73 -0.80 6.38 -8.00
N LEU A 74 0.29 7.13 -8.13
CA LEU A 74 1.59 6.58 -8.47
C LEU A 74 2.28 6.09 -7.19
N ILE A 75 2.38 4.78 -7.01
CA ILE A 75 3.24 4.20 -5.98
C ILE A 75 4.68 4.42 -6.45
N LEU A 76 5.42 5.23 -5.68
CA LEU A 76 6.79 5.58 -6.03
C LEU A 76 7.70 4.36 -5.97
N PRO A 77 8.81 4.37 -6.74
CA PRO A 77 9.77 3.27 -6.72
C PRO A 77 10.23 2.98 -5.30
N HIS A 78 10.25 1.70 -4.96
CA HIS A 78 10.41 1.27 -3.57
C HIS A 78 11.48 0.19 -3.42
N GLN A 79 12.11 0.15 -2.26
CA GLN A 79 13.11 -0.87 -1.92
C GLN A 79 12.68 -1.56 -0.63
N ASP A 80 11.67 -2.40 -0.71
CA ASP A 80 11.06 -3.02 0.47
C ASP A 80 12.02 -3.98 1.18
N LEU A 81 12.02 -3.92 2.51
CA LEU A 81 12.72 -4.81 3.43
C LEU A 81 11.72 -5.57 4.30
N THR A 82 12.15 -6.68 4.89
CA THR A 82 11.31 -7.33 5.91
C THR A 82 11.24 -6.46 7.16
N PRO A 83 10.10 -6.40 7.87
CA PRO A 83 9.94 -5.47 9.01
C PRO A 83 10.92 -5.68 10.18
N ASP A 84 11.59 -6.82 10.24
CA ASP A 84 12.55 -7.20 11.28
C ASP A 84 14.02 -7.02 10.85
N VAL A 85 14.31 -6.40 9.68
CA VAL A 85 15.70 -6.04 9.32
C VAL A 85 16.23 -5.00 10.32
N PRO A 86 17.40 -5.22 10.94
CA PRO A 86 18.03 -4.21 11.82
C PRO A 86 18.32 -2.89 11.09
N ASP A 87 18.16 -1.76 11.80
CA ASP A 87 18.29 -0.42 11.21
C ASP A 87 19.67 -0.17 10.57
N ASP A 88 20.75 -0.65 11.20
CA ASP A 88 22.12 -0.53 10.68
C ASP A 88 22.31 -1.27 9.35
N VAL A 89 21.69 -2.45 9.22
CA VAL A 89 21.67 -3.23 7.98
C VAL A 89 20.82 -2.51 6.93
N ALA A 90 19.62 -2.06 7.30
CA ALA A 90 18.72 -1.33 6.41
C ALA A 90 19.38 -0.07 5.85
N GLU A 91 20.07 0.71 6.68
CA GLU A 91 20.80 1.92 6.27
C GLU A 91 21.96 1.64 5.31
N THR A 92 22.57 0.45 5.43
CA THR A 92 23.71 0.04 4.59
C THR A 92 23.24 -0.39 3.19
N ILE A 93 22.12 -1.10 3.11
CA ILE A 93 21.59 -1.66 1.85
C ILE A 93 20.61 -0.73 1.14
N ALA A 94 20.01 0.22 1.84
CA ALA A 94 19.07 1.17 1.26
C ALA A 94 19.78 2.05 0.22
N LYS A 95 19.28 2.02 -1.01
CA LYS A 95 19.55 3.03 -2.02
C LYS A 95 18.96 4.35 -1.48
N LYS A 96 19.81 5.22 -0.96
CA LYS A 96 19.44 6.55 -0.40
C LYS A 96 19.08 7.55 -1.51
N ILE A 97 18.19 7.14 -2.40
CA ILE A 97 17.79 7.88 -3.59
C ILE A 97 16.36 8.35 -3.34
N GLU A 98 16.20 9.66 -3.25
CA GLU A 98 14.90 10.25 -3.03
C GLU A 98 14.18 10.43 -4.36
N MET A 99 13.08 9.69 -4.53
CA MET A 99 12.19 9.85 -5.67
C MET A 99 11.00 10.73 -5.28
N GLU A 100 10.67 11.66 -6.17
CA GLU A 100 9.55 12.59 -6.05
C GLU A 100 8.80 12.60 -7.39
N ALA A 101 7.48 12.82 -7.32
CA ALA A 101 6.63 12.98 -8.49
C ALA A 101 5.54 14.01 -8.19
N THR A 102 5.03 14.65 -9.24
CA THR A 102 3.81 15.48 -9.15
C THR A 102 2.57 14.59 -9.05
N GLY A 103 1.44 15.18 -8.67
CA GLY A 103 0.15 14.47 -8.60
C GLY A 103 -0.02 13.61 -7.33
N PRO A 104 -1.02 12.70 -7.34
CA PRO A 104 -1.29 11.80 -6.21
C PRO A 104 -0.19 10.74 -6.09
N VAL A 105 0.43 10.60 -4.91
CA VAL A 105 1.54 9.65 -4.71
C VAL A 105 1.27 8.66 -3.58
N GLY A 106 1.70 7.42 -3.83
CA GLY A 106 1.81 6.35 -2.85
C GLY A 106 3.24 6.17 -2.40
N ARG A 107 3.46 5.96 -1.09
CA ARG A 107 4.78 5.70 -0.52
C ARG A 107 4.76 4.51 0.41
N ILE A 108 5.81 3.71 0.33
CA ILE A 108 6.09 2.71 1.35
C ILE A 108 6.46 3.43 2.65
N TYR A 109 5.79 3.03 3.73
CA TYR A 109 6.10 3.45 5.07
C TYR A 109 7.07 2.44 5.68
N ARG A 110 8.26 2.93 6.04
CA ARG A 110 9.25 2.19 6.83
C ARG A 110 9.33 2.79 8.23
N ASN A 111 9.26 1.93 9.24
CA ASN A 111 9.42 2.34 10.63
C ASN A 111 10.82 2.95 10.86
N GLY A 112 10.88 3.99 11.69
CA GLY A 112 12.13 4.66 12.04
C GLY A 112 12.67 5.61 10.98
N GLN A 113 12.04 5.71 9.80
CA GLN A 113 12.42 6.67 8.76
C GLN A 113 11.49 7.90 8.75
N ASP A 114 12.03 9.01 8.25
CA ASP A 114 11.26 10.25 8.08
C ASP A 114 10.07 10.03 7.15
N VAL A 115 8.89 10.33 7.66
CA VAL A 115 7.64 10.19 6.91
C VAL A 115 7.45 11.39 6.01
N LYS A 116 7.70 11.17 4.72
CA LYS A 116 7.39 12.14 3.67
C LYS A 116 5.89 12.13 3.36
N LYS A 117 5.40 13.27 2.88
CA LYS A 117 3.99 13.43 2.47
C LYS A 117 3.64 12.45 1.33
N ALA A 118 2.51 11.76 1.48
CA ALA A 118 1.89 10.93 0.46
C ALA A 118 0.36 10.93 0.65
N ASP A 119 -0.38 10.60 -0.40
CA ASP A 119 -1.83 10.45 -0.36
C ASP A 119 -2.23 9.02 0.03
N LEU A 120 -1.34 8.05 -0.25
CA LEU A 120 -1.44 6.65 0.13
C LEU A 120 -0.15 6.20 0.82
N TYR A 121 -0.26 5.67 2.05
CA TYR A 121 0.85 5.00 2.72
C TYR A 121 0.66 3.50 2.63
N ILE A 122 1.71 2.79 2.21
CA ILE A 122 1.75 1.34 2.09
C ILE A 122 2.59 0.79 3.23
N MET A 123 2.05 -0.12 4.03
CA MET A 123 2.79 -0.75 5.10
C MET A 123 3.86 -1.69 4.54
N GLU A 124 5.14 -1.35 4.74
CA GLU A 124 6.26 -2.19 4.32
C GLU A 124 6.16 -3.59 4.94
N GLY A 125 6.32 -4.62 4.11
CA GLY A 125 6.39 -6.00 4.56
C GLY A 125 5.14 -6.47 5.33
N ALA A 126 3.96 -5.89 5.06
CA ALA A 126 2.75 -6.17 5.81
C ALA A 126 2.42 -7.68 5.92
N GLY A 127 2.61 -8.43 4.83
CA GLY A 127 2.43 -9.89 4.80
C GLY A 127 3.26 -10.66 5.84
N SER A 128 4.42 -10.13 6.27
CA SER A 128 5.27 -10.75 7.30
C SER A 128 4.66 -10.69 8.70
N PHE A 129 3.60 -9.92 8.92
CA PHE A 129 2.89 -9.88 10.21
C PHE A 129 1.83 -10.98 10.36
N GLU A 130 1.64 -11.84 9.36
CA GLU A 130 0.73 -12.99 9.49
C GLU A 130 1.07 -13.83 10.72
N GLY A 131 0.03 -14.19 11.50
CA GLY A 131 0.19 -14.93 12.76
C GLY A 131 0.73 -14.09 13.93
N ASN A 132 1.02 -12.79 13.74
CA ASN A 132 1.53 -11.90 14.78
C ASN A 132 0.70 -10.62 14.92
N ALA A 133 -0.53 -10.77 15.42
CA ALA A 133 -1.47 -9.66 15.60
C ALA A 133 -0.94 -8.53 16.49
N ARG A 134 -0.08 -8.85 17.47
CA ARG A 134 0.52 -7.84 18.36
C ARG A 134 1.47 -6.91 17.60
N LYS A 135 2.40 -7.47 16.81
CA LYS A 135 3.30 -6.66 15.98
C LYS A 135 2.52 -5.88 14.93
N PHE A 136 1.54 -6.51 14.27
CA PHE A 136 0.70 -5.85 13.28
C PHE A 136 -0.03 -4.63 13.86
N MET A 137 -0.71 -4.81 14.99
CA MET A 137 -1.42 -3.71 15.67
C MET A 137 -0.48 -2.60 16.12
N GLY A 138 0.69 -2.96 16.64
CA GLY A 138 1.74 -1.99 16.99
C GLY A 138 2.13 -1.13 15.79
N ARG A 139 2.35 -1.74 14.62
CA ARG A 139 2.69 -1.02 13.39
C ARG A 139 1.54 -0.14 12.90
N ILE A 140 0.28 -0.57 12.99
CA ILE A 140 -0.87 0.28 12.65
C ILE A 140 -0.90 1.53 13.53
N ILE A 141 -0.76 1.37 14.85
CA ILE A 141 -0.77 2.50 15.80
C ILE A 141 0.34 3.48 15.46
N GLU A 142 1.58 2.98 15.31
CA GLU A 142 2.76 3.76 14.94
C GLU A 142 2.54 4.55 13.64
N MET A 143 2.06 3.88 12.58
CA MET A 143 1.73 4.53 11.32
C MET A 143 0.69 5.63 11.52
N ARG A 144 -0.38 5.36 12.26
CA ARG A 144 -1.49 6.32 12.47
C ARG A 144 -1.11 7.51 13.34
N GLU A 145 -0.13 7.36 14.22
CA GLU A 145 0.43 8.47 15.00
C GLU A 145 1.39 9.35 14.17
N THR A 146 1.96 8.79 13.09
CA THR A 146 3.00 9.46 12.30
C THR A 146 2.47 10.06 10.99
N ILE A 147 1.60 9.36 10.27
CA ILE A 147 1.04 9.82 8.98
C ILE A 147 -0.12 10.79 9.20
N ALA A 148 -0.36 11.67 8.23
CA ALA A 148 -1.45 12.63 8.33
C ALA A 148 -2.84 11.92 8.32
N PRO A 149 -3.82 12.39 9.12
CA PRO A 149 -5.08 11.69 9.31
C PRO A 149 -5.97 11.65 8.06
N ASP A 150 -5.70 12.52 7.08
CA ASP A 150 -6.32 12.65 5.77
C ASP A 150 -5.57 11.86 4.67
N THR A 151 -4.92 10.74 5.01
CA THR A 151 -4.18 9.91 4.04
C THR A 151 -4.62 8.47 4.10
N ALA A 152 -4.72 7.79 2.95
CA ALA A 152 -5.14 6.39 2.89
C ALA A 152 -4.03 5.45 3.41
N LEU A 153 -4.42 4.33 4.01
CA LEU A 153 -3.53 3.27 4.47
C LEU A 153 -3.80 1.97 3.73
N TYR A 154 -2.77 1.45 3.05
CA TYR A 154 -2.77 0.18 2.33
C TYR A 154 -1.93 -0.87 3.07
N VAL A 155 -2.50 -2.07 3.27
CA VAL A 155 -1.77 -3.25 3.75
C VAL A 155 -1.73 -4.34 2.68
N PRO A 156 -0.57 -4.55 2.02
CA PRO A 156 -0.43 -5.59 1.01
C PRO A 156 -0.41 -6.99 1.63
N ASN A 157 -0.87 -7.99 0.87
CA ASN A 157 -0.69 -9.42 1.13
C ASN A 157 -1.15 -9.91 2.53
N LEU A 158 -2.23 -9.35 3.07
CA LEU A 158 -2.84 -9.79 4.33
C LEU A 158 -4.34 -10.11 4.24
N CYS A 159 -5.03 -9.54 3.26
CA CYS A 159 -6.47 -9.62 3.19
C CYS A 159 -6.96 -10.99 2.72
N THR A 160 -7.89 -11.56 3.47
CA THR A 160 -8.66 -12.73 3.10
C THR A 160 -10.13 -12.42 3.35
N PRO A 161 -11.08 -13.14 2.72
CA PRO A 161 -12.50 -12.93 3.00
C PRO A 161 -12.84 -13.10 4.50
N ALA A 162 -12.11 -13.95 5.23
CA ALA A 162 -12.31 -14.18 6.66
C ALA A 162 -11.86 -13.02 7.56
N ASN A 163 -10.89 -12.19 7.13
CA ASN A 163 -10.32 -11.12 7.95
C ASN A 163 -10.58 -9.69 7.41
N ALA A 164 -11.17 -9.53 6.21
CA ALA A 164 -11.37 -8.24 5.57
C ALA A 164 -12.09 -7.21 6.47
N ALA A 165 -13.18 -7.63 7.12
CA ALA A 165 -13.93 -6.78 8.05
C ALA A 165 -13.08 -6.32 9.24
N MET A 166 -12.20 -7.19 9.75
CA MET A 166 -11.30 -6.85 10.85
C MET A 166 -10.24 -5.84 10.41
N LEU A 167 -9.63 -6.02 9.23
CA LEU A 167 -8.66 -5.05 8.69
C LEU A 167 -9.30 -3.66 8.55
N ILE A 168 -10.51 -3.59 7.99
CA ILE A 168 -11.26 -2.34 7.87
C ILE A 168 -11.57 -1.73 9.24
N TYR A 169 -11.99 -2.57 10.20
CA TYR A 169 -12.26 -2.12 11.58
C TYR A 169 -11.03 -1.50 12.25
N LEU A 170 -9.84 -2.04 11.97
CA LEU A 170 -8.56 -1.49 12.45
C LEU A 170 -8.14 -0.21 11.71
N GLY A 171 -8.99 0.30 10.81
CA GLY A 171 -8.76 1.51 10.06
C GLY A 171 -7.91 1.31 8.82
N ILE A 172 -7.81 0.11 8.25
CA ILE A 172 -7.19 -0.08 6.94
C ILE A 172 -8.15 0.40 5.84
N ASP A 173 -7.66 1.24 4.92
CA ASP A 173 -8.47 1.81 3.84
C ASP A 173 -8.38 1.01 2.55
N VAL A 174 -7.22 0.41 2.28
CA VAL A 174 -6.95 -0.32 1.06
C VAL A 174 -6.31 -1.66 1.39
N VAL A 175 -6.74 -2.69 0.70
CA VAL A 175 -6.18 -4.05 0.75
C VAL A 175 -5.99 -4.56 -0.67
N ASP A 176 -5.43 -5.75 -0.85
CA ASP A 176 -5.25 -6.37 -2.16
C ASP A 176 -5.83 -7.78 -2.26
N ASN A 177 -5.83 -8.32 -3.47
CA ASN A 177 -6.23 -9.69 -3.78
C ASN A 177 -5.06 -10.70 -3.80
N THR A 178 -3.86 -10.34 -3.34
CA THR A 178 -2.66 -11.21 -3.42
C THR A 178 -2.91 -12.57 -2.80
N ARG A 179 -3.49 -12.61 -1.60
CA ARG A 179 -3.80 -13.86 -0.89
C ARG A 179 -4.79 -14.74 -1.63
N ALA A 180 -5.79 -14.14 -2.29
CA ALA A 180 -6.77 -14.88 -3.07
C ALA A 180 -6.12 -15.51 -4.32
N ILE A 181 -5.26 -14.75 -5.01
CA ILE A 181 -4.52 -15.24 -6.17
C ILE A 181 -3.59 -16.39 -5.77
N VAL A 182 -2.78 -16.20 -4.72
CA VAL A 182 -1.85 -17.24 -4.24
C VAL A 182 -2.61 -18.49 -3.78
N ALA A 183 -3.72 -18.33 -3.05
CA ALA A 183 -4.54 -19.46 -2.64
C ALA A 183 -5.10 -20.24 -3.85
N ALA A 184 -5.58 -19.54 -4.88
CA ALA A 184 -6.08 -20.16 -6.10
C ALA A 184 -5.00 -20.98 -6.83
N TYR A 185 -3.76 -20.51 -6.89
CA TYR A 185 -2.63 -21.27 -7.45
C TYR A 185 -2.25 -22.51 -6.64
N ASN A 186 -2.73 -22.63 -5.40
CA ASN A 186 -2.48 -23.76 -4.51
C ASN A 186 -3.71 -24.66 -4.33
N ASP A 187 -4.72 -24.55 -5.20
CA ASP A 187 -5.99 -25.28 -5.10
C ASP A 187 -6.71 -25.04 -3.76
N ILE A 188 -6.60 -23.81 -3.23
CA ILE A 188 -7.26 -23.38 -1.99
C ILE A 188 -8.34 -22.36 -2.32
N TYR A 189 -9.58 -22.69 -1.97
CA TYR A 189 -10.72 -21.79 -1.99
C TYR A 189 -10.85 -21.04 -0.66
N LEU A 190 -10.86 -19.70 -0.72
CA LEU A 190 -11.05 -18.84 0.44
C LEU A 190 -12.51 -18.38 0.54
N ASN A 191 -13.08 -18.41 1.75
CA ASN A 191 -14.36 -17.79 2.06
C ASN A 191 -14.32 -17.13 3.45
N THR A 192 -15.44 -16.57 3.89
CA THR A 192 -15.55 -15.85 5.17
C THR A 192 -15.30 -16.73 6.40
N SER A 193 -15.38 -18.06 6.25
CA SER A 193 -15.14 -19.05 7.30
C SER A 193 -13.72 -19.62 7.30
N GLY A 194 -12.91 -19.35 6.27
CA GLY A 194 -11.52 -19.80 6.20
C GLY A 194 -11.10 -20.29 4.82
N SER A 195 -10.18 -21.26 4.80
CA SER A 195 -9.59 -21.87 3.60
C SER A 195 -10.00 -23.34 3.46
N TYR A 196 -10.22 -23.77 2.22
CA TYR A 196 -10.65 -25.13 1.87
C TYR A 196 -9.86 -25.62 0.66
N PHE A 197 -9.30 -26.83 0.73
CA PHE A 197 -8.67 -27.47 -0.43
C PHE A 197 -9.75 -27.92 -1.42
N VAL A 198 -9.46 -27.77 -2.71
CA VAL A 198 -10.33 -28.12 -3.84
C VAL A 198 -9.77 -29.34 -4.58
#